data_AF-A0A0P9DGL9-F1
#
_entry.id   AF-A0A0P9DGL9-F1
#
_cell.length_a   1.000
_cell.length_b   1.000
_cell.length_c   1.000
_cell.angle_alpha   90.00
_cell.angle_beta   90.00
_cell.angle_gamma   90.00
#
_symmetry.space_group_name_H-M   'P 1'
#
loop_
_entity.id
_entity.type
_entity.pdbx_description
1 polymer ?
#
loop_
_entity_poly.entity_id
_entity_poly.type
_entity_poly.pdbx_seq_one_letter_code
_entity_poly.pdbx_strand_id
1 'polypeptide(L)'
;MSDRSEIIDPHRHPVRYITQQLGETAKQARGMIWRIVHECGAEQALEWLREAQEIESHGGMMTEDGERRRTPGGVFFQLVRDKLGGSGALGDARAMERYRAIFGTPRWRERARPGSGDAAPPPPPPLPPAPIPWEGRAAHWRALEARSGGATALKLELTGKPGNVIEKERQTMLVLTHHGALPPMPRAVPVPPEPIDLAYIVTINAKHWRPAQERPPGSLLTFSGVGLYDPELEGMSVFAMGPVKVRNPDDRLAEGDLKPPAITVVGQVGTPLIRPDITLVRMIYAGPLPALPKGLERPDPVSVRPIGLYITAKAWRKVAAALADDPADTFIGSGTPYYDAALGMVAVNITTATTRAVERAQRQSSAAAP
;
A
#
# COMPACT_ATOMS: atom_id res chain seq x y z
N MET A 1 41.65 17.22 -39.79
CA MET A 1 40.32 17.71 -39.42
C MET A 1 39.34 16.57 -39.62
N SER A 2 39.14 15.76 -38.58
CA SER A 2 38.29 14.58 -38.64
C SER A 2 36.91 14.99 -38.15
N ASP A 3 35.97 15.01 -39.09
CA ASP A 3 34.55 15.24 -38.92
C ASP A 3 33.97 14.19 -37.98
N ARG A 4 33.87 14.51 -36.69
CA ARG A 4 33.10 13.73 -35.71
C ARG A 4 31.63 14.11 -35.89
N SER A 5 31.04 13.62 -36.98
CA SER A 5 29.61 13.36 -37.00
C SER A 5 29.34 12.37 -35.87
N GLU A 6 28.82 12.89 -34.75
CA GLU A 6 28.26 12.05 -33.69
C GLU A 6 27.32 11.05 -34.37
N ILE A 7 27.61 9.76 -34.20
CA ILE A 7 26.69 8.69 -34.57
C ILE A 7 25.49 8.85 -33.64
N ILE A 8 24.55 9.70 -34.03
CA ILE A 8 23.26 9.83 -33.37
C ILE A 8 22.55 8.51 -33.67
N ASP A 9 22.52 7.61 -32.68
CA ASP A 9 21.69 6.40 -32.75
C ASP A 9 20.30 6.82 -33.26
N PRO A 10 19.88 6.38 -34.47
CA PRO A 10 18.63 6.81 -35.09
C PRO A 10 17.41 6.39 -34.25
N HIS A 11 17.58 5.45 -33.32
CA HIS A 11 16.56 5.02 -32.38
C HIS A 11 16.47 5.92 -31.13
N ARG A 12 17.48 6.76 -30.85
CA ARG A 12 17.56 7.57 -29.61
C ARG A 12 16.40 8.55 -29.47
N HIS A 13 16.02 9.24 -30.54
CA HIS A 13 14.92 10.22 -30.50
C HIS A 13 13.54 9.55 -30.35
N PRO A 14 13.17 8.53 -31.16
CA PRO A 14 11.92 7.78 -30.96
C PRO A 14 11.82 7.12 -29.58
N VAL A 15 12.88 6.49 -29.08
CA VAL A 15 12.87 5.82 -27.77
C VAL A 15 12.66 6.84 -26.65
N ARG A 16 13.34 7.99 -26.69
CA ARG A 16 13.15 9.06 -25.71
C ARG A 16 11.72 9.59 -25.74
N TYR A 17 11.16 9.80 -26.93
CA TYR A 17 9.79 10.28 -27.11
C TYR A 17 8.78 9.29 -26.54
N ILE A 18 8.85 8.01 -26.94
CA ILE A 18 7.94 6.95 -26.44
C ILE A 18 8.05 6.81 -24.93
N THR A 19 9.27 6.82 -24.39
CA THR A 19 9.51 6.73 -22.94
C THR A 19 8.85 7.89 -22.19
N GLN A 20 8.97 9.12 -22.71
CA GLN A 20 8.37 10.31 -22.09
C GLN A 20 6.84 10.27 -22.14
N GLN A 21 6.26 9.85 -23.27
CA GLN A 21 4.81 9.74 -23.45
C GLN A 21 4.19 8.66 -22.56
N LEU A 22 4.93 7.58 -22.27
CA LEU A 22 4.47 6.49 -21.40
C LEU A 22 4.77 6.72 -19.90
N GLY A 23 5.53 7.77 -19.56
CA GLY A 23 5.93 8.06 -18.17
C GLY A 23 6.94 7.06 -17.58
N GLU A 24 7.68 6.34 -18.43
CA GLU A 24 8.55 5.23 -18.01
C GLU A 24 9.93 5.72 -17.57
N THR A 25 10.29 5.54 -16.29
CA THR A 25 11.60 5.96 -15.76
C THR A 25 12.57 4.79 -15.57
N ALA A 26 12.06 3.55 -15.53
CA ALA A 26 12.84 2.36 -15.28
C ALA A 26 13.82 2.04 -16.42
N LYS A 27 15.06 1.67 -16.07
CA LYS A 27 16.10 1.27 -17.05
C LYS A 27 15.65 0.06 -17.89
N GLN A 28 14.91 -0.86 -17.29
CA GLN A 28 14.39 -2.05 -17.97
C GLN A 28 13.31 -1.71 -19.01
N ALA A 29 12.36 -0.82 -18.69
CA ALA A 29 11.32 -0.38 -19.61
C ALA A 29 11.91 0.37 -20.82
N ARG A 30 12.88 1.26 -20.57
CA ARG A 30 13.63 1.95 -21.64
C ARG A 30 14.38 0.99 -22.56
N GLY A 31 15.02 -0.04 -22.00
CA GLY A 31 15.69 -1.08 -22.79
C GLY A 31 14.72 -1.88 -23.66
N MET A 32 13.51 -2.13 -23.16
CA MET A 32 12.46 -2.83 -23.91
C MET A 32 11.89 -1.98 -25.05
N ILE A 33 11.64 -0.69 -24.79
CA ILE A 33 11.22 0.28 -25.82
C ILE A 33 12.28 0.41 -26.91
N TRP A 34 13.56 0.43 -26.54
CA TRP A 34 14.66 0.42 -27.51
C TRP A 34 14.62 -0.81 -28.42
N ARG A 35 14.41 -2.02 -27.87
CA ARG A 35 14.28 -3.24 -28.68
C ARG A 35 13.06 -3.19 -29.60
N ILE A 36 11.93 -2.64 -29.14
CA ILE A 36 10.73 -2.49 -29.99
C ILE A 36 11.04 -1.59 -31.18
N VAL A 37 11.66 -0.43 -30.95
CA VAL A 37 12.04 0.52 -32.01
C VAL A 37 13.09 -0.07 -32.95
N HIS A 38 14.04 -0.85 -32.43
CA HIS A 38 15.09 -1.49 -33.22
C HIS A 38 14.54 -2.61 -34.11
N GLU A 39 13.73 -3.51 -33.55
CA GLU A 39 13.24 -4.72 -34.24
C GLU A 39 12.02 -4.44 -35.15
N CYS A 40 11.16 -3.48 -34.78
CA CYS A 40 9.92 -3.18 -35.50
C CYS A 40 9.98 -1.89 -36.31
N GLY A 41 10.98 -1.04 -36.08
CA GLY A 41 11.11 0.27 -36.70
C GLY A 41 10.41 1.39 -35.90
N ALA A 42 10.90 2.62 -36.09
CA ALA A 42 10.42 3.79 -35.35
C ALA A 42 8.97 4.16 -35.69
N GLU A 43 8.59 4.13 -36.98
CA GLU A 43 7.24 4.46 -37.43
C GLU A 43 6.21 3.51 -36.81
N GLN A 44 6.47 2.20 -36.84
CA GLN A 44 5.57 1.20 -36.28
C GLN A 44 5.45 1.33 -34.76
N ALA A 45 6.57 1.60 -34.06
CA ALA A 45 6.56 1.80 -32.62
C ALA A 45 5.77 3.06 -32.20
N LEU A 46 5.81 4.11 -33.02
CA LEU A 46 5.01 5.32 -32.81
C LEU A 46 3.53 5.10 -33.12
N GLU A 47 3.21 4.28 -34.12
CA GLU A 47 1.82 3.90 -34.41
C GLU A 47 1.20 3.11 -33.25
N TRP A 48 1.93 2.13 -32.70
CA TRP A 48 1.49 1.39 -31.51
C TRP A 48 1.40 2.27 -30.27
N LEU A 49 2.24 3.31 -30.15
CA LEU A 49 2.09 4.31 -29.09
C LEU A 49 0.76 5.08 -29.25
N ARG A 50 0.42 5.51 -30.47
CA ARG A 50 -0.84 6.20 -30.75
C ARG A 50 -2.05 5.32 -30.45
N GLU A 51 -2.03 4.06 -30.90
CA GLU A 51 -3.08 3.07 -30.59
C GLU A 51 -3.20 2.84 -29.08
N ALA A 52 -2.08 2.75 -28.36
CA ALA A 52 -2.10 2.61 -26.90
C ALA A 52 -2.71 3.83 -26.19
N GLN A 53 -2.40 5.04 -26.66
CA GLN A 53 -2.98 6.29 -26.15
C GLN A 53 -4.49 6.39 -26.43
N GLU A 54 -4.93 5.90 -27.59
CA GLU A 54 -6.35 5.83 -27.95
C GLU A 54 -7.10 4.80 -27.09
N ILE A 55 -6.49 3.64 -26.82
CA ILE A 55 -7.05 2.67 -25.87
C ILE A 55 -7.16 3.30 -24.48
N GLU A 56 -6.16 4.07 -24.05
CA GLU A 56 -6.18 4.77 -22.77
C GLU A 56 -7.23 5.89 -22.70
N SER A 57 -7.47 6.64 -23.78
CA SER A 57 -8.52 7.67 -23.83
C SER A 57 -9.93 7.07 -23.79
N HIS A 58 -10.11 5.84 -24.28
CA HIS A 58 -11.37 5.09 -24.23
C HIS A 58 -11.54 4.25 -22.95
N GLY A 59 -10.82 4.56 -21.88
CA GLY A 59 -10.98 3.91 -20.57
C GLY A 59 -9.94 2.84 -20.25
N GLY A 60 -8.99 2.58 -21.17
CA GLY A 60 -7.80 1.75 -20.98
C GLY A 60 -8.02 0.24 -21.07
N MET A 61 -6.94 -0.50 -20.91
CA MET A 61 -6.94 -1.96 -21.00
C MET A 61 -6.74 -2.59 -19.63
N MET A 62 -7.48 -3.65 -19.30
CA MET A 62 -7.29 -4.41 -18.07
C MET A 62 -6.09 -5.36 -18.17
N THR A 63 -5.46 -5.70 -17.03
CA THR A 63 -4.48 -6.79 -16.97
C THR A 63 -5.12 -8.13 -17.32
N GLU A 64 -4.33 -9.12 -17.73
CA GLU A 64 -4.80 -10.47 -18.08
C GLU A 64 -5.60 -11.13 -16.93
N ASP A 65 -5.23 -10.82 -15.68
CA ASP A 65 -5.94 -11.25 -14.48
C ASP A 65 -7.18 -10.40 -14.12
N GLY A 66 -7.51 -9.36 -14.90
CA GLY A 66 -8.66 -8.46 -14.66
C GLY A 66 -8.59 -7.60 -13.39
N GLU A 67 -7.52 -7.71 -12.59
CA GLU A 67 -7.41 -7.07 -11.28
C GLU A 67 -7.21 -5.55 -11.35
N ARG A 68 -6.45 -5.05 -12.32
CA ARG A 68 -6.13 -3.62 -12.47
C ARG A 68 -6.19 -3.17 -13.92
N ARG A 69 -6.47 -1.88 -14.12
CA ARG A 69 -6.18 -1.21 -15.40
C ARG A 69 -4.66 -1.20 -15.59
N ARG A 70 -4.21 -1.55 -16.79
CA ARG A 70 -2.81 -1.43 -17.18
C ARG A 70 -2.43 0.05 -17.16
N THR A 71 -1.21 0.34 -16.76
CA THR A 71 -0.64 1.68 -16.94
C THR A 71 -0.51 1.97 -18.45
N PRO A 72 -0.36 3.23 -18.87
CA PRO A 72 -0.12 3.55 -20.29
C PRO A 72 0.99 2.70 -20.91
N GLY A 73 2.13 2.55 -20.21
CA GLY A 73 3.21 1.64 -20.62
C GLY A 73 2.78 0.17 -20.66
N GLY A 74 1.97 -0.29 -19.70
CA GLY A 74 1.41 -1.63 -19.68
C GLY A 74 0.43 -1.92 -20.84
N VAL A 75 -0.35 -0.93 -21.27
CA VAL A 75 -1.21 -1.01 -22.47
C VAL A 75 -0.35 -1.12 -23.72
N PHE A 76 0.66 -0.24 -23.84
CA PHE A 76 1.61 -0.26 -24.95
C PHE A 76 2.32 -1.62 -25.09
N PHE A 77 2.93 -2.14 -24.03
CA PHE A 77 3.61 -3.45 -24.10
C PHE A 77 2.66 -4.62 -24.37
N GLN A 78 1.42 -4.55 -23.89
CA GLN A 78 0.43 -5.58 -24.19
C GLN A 78 0.02 -5.54 -25.66
N LEU A 79 -0.26 -4.35 -26.21
CA LEU A 79 -0.59 -4.18 -27.61
C LEU A 79 0.52 -4.73 -28.52
N VAL A 80 1.79 -4.45 -28.21
CA VAL A 80 2.93 -4.98 -28.97
C VAL A 80 2.99 -6.51 -28.88
N ARG A 81 2.69 -7.09 -27.71
CA ARG A 81 2.61 -8.56 -27.56
C ARG A 81 1.48 -9.16 -28.37
N ASP A 82 0.32 -8.51 -28.42
CA ASP A 82 -0.84 -9.00 -29.14
C ASP A 82 -0.62 -8.91 -30.67
N LYS A 83 0.00 -7.83 -31.14
CA LYS A 83 0.34 -7.63 -32.57
C LYS A 83 1.42 -8.60 -33.05
N LEU A 84 2.39 -8.97 -32.20
CA LEU A 84 3.49 -9.87 -32.57
C LEU A 84 3.26 -11.35 -32.22
N GLY A 85 2.36 -11.66 -31.27
CA GLY A 85 2.20 -13.00 -30.70
C GLY A 85 0.77 -13.43 -30.38
N GLY A 86 -0.25 -12.61 -30.67
CA GLY A 86 -1.66 -12.93 -30.47
C GLY A 86 -2.23 -13.94 -31.48
N SER A 87 -3.51 -14.26 -31.33
CA SER A 87 -4.25 -15.24 -32.14
C SER A 87 -4.30 -14.94 -33.65
N GLY A 88 -4.10 -13.68 -34.06
CA GLY A 88 -4.00 -13.28 -35.47
C GLY A 88 -2.58 -13.39 -36.07
N ALA A 89 -1.54 -13.55 -35.25
CA ALA A 89 -0.14 -13.71 -35.69
C ALA A 89 0.32 -15.18 -35.69
N LEU A 90 -0.58 -16.12 -35.35
CA LEU A 90 -0.34 -17.55 -35.47
C LEU A 90 -0.18 -17.93 -36.96
N GLY A 91 1.06 -17.81 -37.46
CA GLY A 91 1.41 -18.11 -38.85
C GLY A 91 2.54 -17.25 -39.42
N ASP A 92 2.81 -16.08 -38.84
CA ASP A 92 3.89 -15.20 -39.29
C ASP A 92 5.19 -15.47 -38.52
N ALA A 93 6.12 -16.18 -39.17
CA ALA A 93 7.43 -16.53 -38.61
C ALA A 93 8.27 -15.28 -38.25
N ARG A 94 8.12 -14.19 -39.02
CA ARG A 94 8.90 -12.96 -38.84
C ARG A 94 8.39 -12.13 -37.67
N ALA A 95 7.08 -12.07 -37.47
CA ALA A 95 6.49 -11.45 -36.28
C ALA A 95 6.91 -12.17 -34.99
N MET A 96 6.96 -13.51 -35.03
CA MET A 96 7.37 -14.33 -33.89
C MET A 96 8.87 -14.22 -33.58
N GLU A 97 9.72 -14.03 -34.58
CA GLU A 97 11.15 -13.75 -34.39
C GLU A 97 11.35 -12.43 -33.63
N ARG A 98 10.67 -11.36 -34.06
CA ARG A 98 10.66 -10.06 -33.37
C ARG A 98 10.11 -10.17 -31.94
N TYR A 99 9.03 -10.93 -31.75
CA TYR A 99 8.49 -11.19 -30.40
C TYR A 99 9.57 -11.76 -29.47
N ARG A 100 10.33 -12.77 -29.93
CA ARG A 100 11.38 -13.42 -29.13
C ARG A 100 12.55 -12.49 -28.85
N ALA A 101 12.96 -11.68 -29.83
CA ALA A 101 14.01 -10.68 -29.65
C ALA A 101 13.64 -9.63 -28.59
N ILE A 102 12.36 -9.25 -28.52
CA ILE A 102 11.87 -8.21 -27.60
C ILE A 102 11.56 -8.79 -26.21
N PHE A 103 10.79 -9.88 -26.13
CA PHE A 103 10.17 -10.40 -24.89
C PHE A 103 10.68 -11.79 -24.44
N GLY A 104 11.48 -12.48 -25.25
CA GLY A 104 11.89 -13.87 -24.99
C GLY A 104 10.83 -14.90 -25.42
N THR A 105 11.02 -16.16 -25.01
CA THR A 105 10.13 -17.27 -25.37
C THR A 105 8.74 -17.16 -24.71
N PRO A 106 7.63 -17.24 -25.47
CA PRO A 106 6.29 -17.15 -24.89
C PRO A 106 5.95 -18.37 -24.02
N ARG A 107 5.49 -18.12 -22.78
CA ARG A 107 5.11 -19.15 -21.79
C ARG A 107 3.83 -19.92 -22.12
N TRP A 108 2.98 -19.43 -23.03
CA TRP A 108 1.73 -20.11 -23.40
C TRP A 108 1.96 -21.41 -24.20
N ARG A 109 3.12 -21.58 -24.83
CA ARG A 109 3.47 -22.80 -25.57
C ARG A 109 3.89 -23.97 -24.66
N GLU A 110 4.19 -23.72 -23.39
CA GLU A 110 4.44 -24.78 -22.40
C GLU A 110 3.15 -25.50 -21.98
N ARG A 111 1.99 -24.82 -22.06
CA ARG A 111 0.68 -25.40 -21.71
C ARG A 111 0.00 -26.12 -22.87
N ALA A 112 0.35 -25.79 -24.11
CA ALA A 112 -0.24 -26.40 -25.28
C ALA A 112 0.53 -27.68 -25.69
N ARG A 113 0.39 -28.77 -24.91
CA ARG A 113 0.50 -30.11 -25.49
C ARG A 113 -0.89 -30.50 -26.03
N PRO A 114 -1.02 -30.94 -27.29
CA PRO A 114 -2.32 -31.15 -27.91
C PRO A 114 -2.91 -32.49 -27.44
N GLY A 115 -4.09 -32.42 -26.83
CA GLY A 115 -4.81 -33.58 -26.32
C GLY A 115 -6.15 -33.19 -25.70
N SER A 116 -6.98 -32.45 -26.43
CA SER A 116 -8.46 -32.43 -26.27
C SER A 116 -9.04 -31.44 -27.27
N GLY A 117 -9.52 -31.96 -28.39
CA GLY A 117 -10.51 -31.26 -29.22
C GLY A 117 -11.85 -31.21 -28.48
N ASP A 118 -12.63 -30.18 -28.79
CA ASP A 118 -14.05 -30.00 -28.45
C ASP A 118 -14.41 -29.76 -26.98
N ALA A 119 -13.63 -28.97 -26.25
CA ALA A 119 -14.14 -28.26 -25.09
C ALA A 119 -14.56 -26.84 -25.48
N ALA A 120 -15.84 -26.51 -25.29
CA ALA A 120 -16.29 -25.12 -25.33
C ALA A 120 -15.36 -24.23 -24.49
N PRO A 121 -15.07 -22.98 -24.92
CA PRO A 121 -14.19 -22.10 -24.17
C PRO A 121 -14.67 -22.04 -22.72
N PRO A 122 -13.77 -22.16 -21.73
CA PRO A 122 -14.15 -22.12 -20.34
C PRO A 122 -14.95 -20.83 -20.10
N PRO A 123 -16.03 -20.88 -19.29
CA PRO A 123 -16.80 -19.68 -19.00
C PRO A 123 -15.86 -18.57 -18.53
N PRO A 124 -16.10 -17.31 -18.91
CA PRO A 124 -15.25 -16.20 -18.49
C PRO A 124 -15.11 -16.24 -16.97
N PRO A 125 -13.92 -15.93 -16.43
CA PRO A 125 -13.72 -15.94 -14.98
C PRO A 125 -14.79 -15.05 -14.34
N PRO A 126 -15.35 -15.44 -13.18
CA PRO A 126 -16.35 -14.65 -12.50
C PRO A 126 -15.83 -13.23 -12.30
N LEU A 127 -16.67 -12.23 -12.59
CA LEU A 127 -16.32 -10.84 -12.38
C LEU A 127 -15.81 -10.66 -10.94
N PRO A 128 -14.70 -9.92 -10.75
CA PRO A 128 -14.21 -9.67 -9.40
C PRO A 128 -15.32 -8.99 -8.59
N PRO A 129 -15.46 -9.31 -7.29
CA PRO A 129 -16.47 -8.69 -6.45
C PRO A 129 -16.34 -7.18 -6.50
N ALA A 130 -17.46 -6.48 -6.59
CA ALA A 130 -17.48 -5.02 -6.56
C ALA A 130 -16.86 -4.52 -5.24
N PRO A 131 -15.98 -3.51 -5.28
CA PRO A 131 -15.48 -2.86 -4.07
C PRO A 131 -16.61 -2.44 -3.16
N ILE A 132 -16.38 -2.44 -1.84
CA ILE A 132 -17.33 -1.87 -0.88
C ILE A 132 -17.42 -0.37 -1.19
N PRO A 133 -18.59 0.18 -1.59
CA PRO A 133 -18.76 1.63 -1.70
C PRO A 133 -18.58 2.26 -0.33
N TRP A 134 -18.00 3.46 -0.25
CA TRP A 134 -17.83 4.17 1.02
C TRP A 134 -19.14 4.17 1.82
N GLU A 135 -20.25 4.64 1.24
CA GLU A 135 -21.56 4.69 1.91
C GLU A 135 -22.11 3.32 2.35
N GLY A 136 -21.75 2.23 1.68
CA GLY A 136 -22.23 0.87 1.98
C GLY A 136 -21.46 0.15 3.10
N ARG A 137 -20.36 0.73 3.57
CA ARG A 137 -19.45 0.05 4.53
C ARG A 137 -20.09 -0.16 5.91
N ALA A 138 -20.99 0.72 6.34
CA ALA A 138 -21.61 0.67 7.67
C ALA A 138 -22.32 -0.67 7.95
N ALA A 139 -23.03 -1.21 6.95
CA ALA A 139 -23.72 -2.49 7.08
C ALA A 139 -22.75 -3.65 7.36
N HIS A 140 -21.55 -3.62 6.75
CA HIS A 140 -20.53 -4.63 6.95
C HIS A 140 -19.96 -4.58 8.38
N TRP A 141 -19.79 -3.37 8.93
CA TRP A 141 -19.27 -3.19 10.29
C TRP A 141 -20.27 -3.56 11.37
N ARG A 142 -21.57 -3.28 11.18
CA ARG A 142 -22.64 -3.72 12.08
C ARG A 142 -22.68 -5.24 12.24
N ALA A 143 -22.49 -5.97 11.13
CA ALA A 143 -22.43 -7.44 11.15
C ALA A 143 -21.26 -8.02 11.98
N LEU A 144 -20.28 -7.20 12.34
CA LEU A 144 -19.10 -7.60 13.12
C LEU A 144 -19.17 -7.20 14.59
N GLU A 145 -20.18 -6.43 15.03
CA GLU A 145 -20.25 -5.91 16.40
C GLU A 145 -20.19 -7.03 17.46
N ALA A 146 -21.02 -8.06 17.31
CA ALA A 146 -21.08 -9.22 18.21
C ALA A 146 -19.89 -10.19 18.06
N ARG A 147 -18.98 -9.94 17.11
CA ARG A 147 -17.89 -10.87 16.72
C ARG A 147 -16.52 -10.22 16.88
N SER A 148 -16.43 -9.21 17.75
CA SER A 148 -15.24 -8.38 17.90
C SER A 148 -14.09 -9.11 18.58
N GLY A 149 -12.87 -8.89 18.08
CA GLY A 149 -11.64 -9.31 18.75
C GLY A 149 -11.18 -8.34 19.83
N GLY A 150 -10.14 -8.75 20.56
CA GLY A 150 -9.48 -7.93 21.58
C GLY A 150 -8.11 -7.43 21.11
N ALA A 151 -7.97 -6.13 20.88
CA ALA A 151 -6.68 -5.50 20.67
C ALA A 151 -5.98 -5.27 22.02
N THR A 152 -4.71 -5.61 22.12
CA THR A 152 -3.90 -5.47 23.33
C THR A 152 -2.85 -4.38 23.22
N ALA A 153 -2.43 -4.02 22.00
CA ALA A 153 -1.52 -2.91 21.76
C ALA A 153 -1.77 -2.24 20.41
N LEU A 154 -1.69 -0.91 20.40
CA LEU A 154 -1.67 -0.07 19.21
C LEU A 154 -0.35 0.69 19.20
N LYS A 155 0.62 0.21 18.43
CA LYS A 155 1.93 0.86 18.34
C LYS A 155 1.90 1.86 17.19
N LEU A 156 2.21 3.12 17.45
CA LEU A 156 2.27 4.15 16.41
C LEU A 156 3.68 4.65 16.18
N GLU A 157 3.96 4.95 14.93
CA GLU A 157 5.10 5.74 14.50
C GLU A 157 4.59 6.95 13.70
N LEU A 158 4.86 8.14 14.24
CA LEU A 158 4.45 9.42 13.67
C LEU A 158 5.70 10.17 13.24
N THR A 159 5.73 10.71 12.02
CA THR A 159 6.85 11.54 11.55
C THR A 159 6.32 12.83 10.97
N GLY A 160 6.63 13.96 11.59
CA GLY A 160 6.10 15.25 11.19
C GLY A 160 6.85 16.44 11.75
N LYS A 161 6.31 17.64 11.52
CA LYS A 161 6.77 18.89 12.12
C LYS A 161 5.79 19.26 13.23
N PRO A 162 6.16 19.17 14.52
CA PRO A 162 5.26 19.57 15.59
C PRO A 162 4.80 21.01 15.39
N GLY A 163 3.50 21.24 15.52
CA GLY A 163 2.92 22.58 15.56
C GLY A 163 2.95 23.10 16.98
N ASN A 164 1.79 23.13 17.62
CA ASN A 164 1.67 23.55 19.02
C ASN A 164 2.37 22.58 19.97
N VAL A 165 3.31 23.10 20.75
CA VAL A 165 4.05 22.37 21.78
C VAL A 165 3.80 23.03 23.14
N ILE A 166 3.35 22.24 24.10
CA ILE A 166 3.11 22.63 25.49
C ILE A 166 4.13 21.89 26.35
N GLU A 167 5.07 22.62 26.93
CA GLU A 167 6.12 22.06 27.79
C GLU A 167 5.71 22.19 29.27
N LYS A 168 5.69 21.05 29.97
CA LYS A 168 5.57 20.98 31.44
C LYS A 168 6.87 20.43 32.01
N GLU A 169 7.04 20.54 33.33
CA GLU A 169 8.28 20.14 34.02
C GLU A 169 8.70 18.69 33.72
N ARG A 170 7.74 17.76 33.66
CA ARG A 170 7.98 16.31 33.53
C ARG A 170 7.61 15.73 32.16
N GLN A 171 6.78 16.43 31.40
CA GLN A 171 6.27 15.97 30.11
C GLN A 171 6.03 17.14 29.16
N THR A 172 6.15 16.86 27.87
CA THR A 172 5.77 17.75 26.79
C THR A 172 4.59 17.14 26.06
N MET A 173 3.60 17.97 25.74
CA MET A 173 2.46 17.61 24.90
C MET A 173 2.57 18.38 23.58
N LEU A 174 2.34 17.71 22.46
CA LEU A 174 2.31 18.37 21.16
C LEU A 174 1.27 17.74 20.26
N VAL A 175 0.80 18.50 19.27
CA VAL A 175 -0.17 18.02 18.29
C VAL A 175 0.50 17.88 16.93
N LEU A 176 0.19 16.78 16.26
CA LEU A 176 0.46 16.55 14.85
C LEU A 176 -0.85 16.15 14.18
N THR A 177 -1.15 16.72 13.03
CA THR A 177 -2.34 16.38 12.25
C THR A 177 -1.95 15.78 10.92
N HIS A 178 -2.56 14.65 10.58
CA HIS A 178 -2.40 14.08 9.25
C HIS A 178 -3.46 14.70 8.36
N HIS A 179 -3.06 15.68 7.56
CA HIS A 179 -3.90 16.26 6.51
C HIS A 179 -3.69 15.50 5.20
N GLY A 180 -4.77 15.07 4.55
CA GLY A 180 -4.71 14.66 3.16
C GLY A 180 -5.08 13.21 2.83
N ALA A 181 -4.93 12.89 1.55
CA ALA A 181 -5.32 11.62 0.97
C ALA A 181 -4.50 10.48 1.57
N LEU A 182 -5.20 9.41 1.95
CA LEU A 182 -4.56 8.17 2.36
C LEU A 182 -3.57 7.69 1.27
N PRO A 183 -2.50 6.99 1.65
CA PRO A 183 -1.63 6.34 0.67
C PRO A 183 -2.48 5.46 -0.27
N PRO A 184 -2.02 5.19 -1.51
CA PRO A 184 -2.78 4.43 -2.49
C PRO A 184 -3.42 3.17 -1.87
N MET A 185 -4.75 3.18 -1.82
CA MET A 185 -5.51 2.14 -1.15
C MET A 185 -5.69 0.96 -2.11
N PRO A 186 -5.63 -0.31 -1.63
CA PRO A 186 -6.03 -1.45 -2.44
C PRO A 186 -7.47 -1.26 -2.94
N ARG A 187 -7.75 -1.67 -4.18
CA ARG A 187 -9.05 -1.47 -4.86
C ARG A 187 -10.27 -1.92 -4.06
N ALA A 188 -10.12 -2.95 -3.22
CA ALA A 188 -11.19 -3.52 -2.41
C ALA A 188 -11.51 -2.72 -1.14
N VAL A 189 -10.60 -1.83 -0.71
CA VAL A 189 -10.78 -1.02 0.50
C VAL A 189 -11.64 0.19 0.14
N PRO A 190 -12.71 0.48 0.90
CA PRO A 190 -13.49 1.68 0.68
C PRO A 190 -12.61 2.92 0.88
N VAL A 191 -12.63 3.82 -0.10
CA VAL A 191 -11.87 5.07 -0.08
C VAL A 191 -12.78 6.19 0.42
N PRO A 192 -12.36 6.97 1.43
CA PRO A 192 -13.09 8.16 1.85
C PRO A 192 -13.30 9.15 0.68
N PRO A 193 -14.47 9.78 0.54
CA PRO A 193 -14.74 10.75 -0.52
C PRO A 193 -13.97 12.06 -0.31
N GLU A 194 -13.64 12.38 0.95
CA GLU A 194 -12.90 13.57 1.35
C GLU A 194 -11.68 13.17 2.19
N PRO A 195 -10.57 13.95 2.12
CA PRO A 195 -9.47 13.81 3.05
C PRO A 195 -9.96 13.85 4.50
N ILE A 196 -9.45 12.93 5.31
CA ILE A 196 -9.81 12.85 6.73
C ILE A 196 -8.64 13.34 7.54
N ASP A 197 -8.88 14.40 8.30
CA ASP A 197 -7.93 14.85 9.31
C ASP A 197 -8.06 13.95 10.55
N LEU A 198 -6.92 13.47 11.03
CA LEU A 198 -6.83 12.82 12.33
C LEU A 198 -5.70 13.47 13.12
N ALA A 199 -6.07 14.06 14.25
CA ALA A 199 -5.14 14.66 15.19
C ALA A 199 -4.47 13.59 16.05
N TYR A 200 -3.18 13.76 16.28
CA TYR A 200 -2.34 12.94 17.15
C TYR A 200 -1.78 13.81 18.26
N ILE A 201 -2.20 13.54 19.49
CA ILE A 201 -1.74 14.22 20.69
C ILE A 201 -0.59 13.41 21.27
N VAL A 202 0.63 13.85 20.99
CA VAL A 202 1.83 13.18 21.46
C VAL A 202 2.17 13.69 22.86
N THR A 203 2.18 12.78 23.82
CA THR A 203 2.65 13.02 25.18
C THR A 203 3.99 12.33 25.35
N ILE A 204 5.05 13.10 25.64
CA ILE A 204 6.43 12.61 25.72
C ILE A 204 7.12 13.10 27.00
N ASN A 205 7.94 12.25 27.60
CA ASN A 205 8.72 12.64 28.77
C ASN A 205 9.68 13.79 28.41
N ALA A 206 9.76 14.82 29.25
CA ALA A 206 10.61 15.99 29.00
C ALA A 206 12.08 15.60 28.72
N LYS A 207 12.60 14.55 29.36
CA LYS A 207 13.96 14.04 29.13
C LYS A 207 14.19 13.52 27.70
N HIS A 208 13.14 13.00 27.07
CA HIS A 208 13.19 12.50 25.69
C HIS A 208 12.93 13.62 24.67
N TRP A 209 12.23 14.69 25.08
CA TRP A 209 11.93 15.86 24.25
C TRP A 209 13.13 16.80 24.12
N ARG A 210 13.79 17.16 25.24
CA ARG A 210 14.84 18.19 25.29
C ARG A 210 15.90 18.06 24.19
N PRO A 211 16.50 16.87 23.92
CA PRO A 211 17.51 16.75 22.88
C PRO A 211 17.00 17.08 21.46
N ALA A 212 15.69 16.95 21.21
CA ALA A 212 15.10 17.24 19.91
C ALA A 212 14.83 18.74 19.67
N GLN A 213 14.95 19.58 20.71
CA GLN A 213 14.81 21.03 20.58
C GLN A 213 16.01 21.64 19.84
N GLU A 214 17.20 21.04 19.98
CA GLU A 214 18.44 21.46 19.32
C GLU A 214 18.55 21.00 17.85
N ARG A 215 17.46 20.50 17.27
CA ARG A 215 17.42 20.02 15.89
C ARG A 215 17.70 21.15 14.87
N PRO A 216 18.26 20.84 13.69
CA PRO A 216 18.32 21.81 12.60
C PRO A 216 16.92 22.31 12.20
N PRO A 217 16.76 23.59 11.82
CA PRO A 217 15.49 24.13 11.34
C PRO A 217 14.86 23.30 10.22
N GLY A 218 13.54 23.16 10.23
CA GLY A 218 12.78 22.38 9.24
C GLY A 218 12.88 20.86 9.38
N SER A 219 13.73 20.34 10.28
CA SER A 219 13.91 18.91 10.50
C SER A 219 12.61 18.23 10.96
N LEU A 220 12.34 17.04 10.43
CA LEU A 220 11.19 16.23 10.88
C LEU A 220 11.53 15.48 12.17
N LEU A 221 10.52 15.25 12.99
CA LEU A 221 10.62 14.50 14.23
C LEU A 221 9.79 13.22 14.15
N THR A 222 10.42 12.09 14.47
CA THR A 222 9.75 10.78 14.57
C THR A 222 9.50 10.42 16.03
N PHE A 223 8.25 10.13 16.35
CA PHE A 223 7.77 9.68 17.65
C PHE A 223 7.29 8.23 17.54
N SER A 224 7.78 7.36 18.44
CA SER A 224 7.34 5.97 18.54
C SER A 224 6.66 5.75 19.89
N GLY A 225 5.44 5.24 19.88
CA GLY A 225 4.62 5.20 21.08
C GLY A 225 3.48 4.19 21.04
N VAL A 226 2.72 4.15 22.13
CA VAL A 226 1.45 3.43 22.20
C VAL A 226 0.32 4.44 22.07
N GLY A 227 -0.67 4.14 21.22
CA GLY A 227 -1.83 4.98 20.99
C GLY A 227 -3.08 4.46 21.67
N LEU A 228 -3.93 5.41 22.06
CA LEU A 228 -5.29 5.20 22.51
C LEU A 228 -6.15 6.29 21.87
N TYR A 229 -7.40 5.97 21.51
CA TYR A 229 -8.30 7.00 21.02
C TYR A 229 -8.81 7.84 22.19
N ASP A 230 -8.79 9.15 22.02
CA ASP A 230 -9.24 10.14 22.98
C ASP A 230 -10.54 10.78 22.45
N PRO A 231 -11.69 10.49 23.07
CA PRO A 231 -12.98 10.97 22.58
C PRO A 231 -13.19 12.47 22.83
N GLU A 232 -12.54 13.04 23.86
CA GLU A 232 -12.69 14.47 24.16
C GLU A 232 -11.93 15.33 23.15
N LEU A 233 -10.81 14.81 22.65
CA LEU A 233 -9.97 15.47 21.66
C LEU A 233 -10.26 15.02 20.21
N GLU A 234 -11.25 14.13 20.04
CA GLU A 234 -11.58 13.47 18.77
C GLU A 234 -10.34 12.96 18.01
N GLY A 235 -9.34 12.45 18.74
CA GLY A 235 -8.00 12.23 18.22
C GLY A 235 -7.31 11.00 18.81
N MET A 236 -6.10 10.71 18.34
CA MET A 236 -5.27 9.65 18.89
C MET A 236 -4.29 10.21 19.92
N SER A 237 -4.47 9.86 21.19
CA SER A 237 -3.50 10.12 22.25
C SER A 237 -2.34 9.12 22.13
N VAL A 238 -1.13 9.62 21.89
CA VAL A 238 0.08 8.81 21.65
C VAL A 238 1.12 9.06 22.75
N PHE A 239 1.40 8.03 23.54
CA PHE A 239 2.41 8.08 24.59
C PHE A 239 3.75 7.65 24.01
N ALA A 240 4.66 8.60 23.83
CA ALA A 240 5.98 8.34 23.28
C ALA A 240 6.84 7.55 24.30
N MET A 241 7.32 6.38 23.87
CA MET A 241 7.97 5.41 24.75
C MET A 241 9.50 5.54 24.77
N GLY A 242 10.07 6.46 24.00
CA GLY A 242 11.52 6.59 23.83
C GLY A 242 11.95 7.98 23.34
N PRO A 243 13.24 8.15 23.02
CA PRO A 243 13.78 9.40 22.49
C PRO A 243 13.18 9.72 21.11
N VAL A 244 13.01 11.01 20.84
CA VAL A 244 12.59 11.50 19.52
C VAL A 244 13.73 11.30 18.53
N LYS A 245 13.42 10.79 17.33
CA LYS A 245 14.42 10.68 16.26
C LYS A 245 14.32 11.90 15.34
N VAL A 246 15.44 12.57 15.10
CA VAL A 246 15.54 13.66 14.13
C VAL A 246 15.72 13.06 12.73
N ARG A 247 15.10 13.69 11.74
CA ARG A 247 15.10 13.29 10.32
C ARG A 247 15.35 14.50 9.44
N ASN A 248 15.79 14.24 8.22
CA ASN A 248 16.01 15.27 7.21
C ASN A 248 14.74 16.12 6.99
N PRO A 249 14.90 17.43 6.73
CA PRO A 249 13.79 18.33 6.46
C PRO A 249 13.00 17.89 5.22
N ASP A 250 11.72 18.26 5.21
CA ASP A 250 10.83 18.11 4.05
C ASP A 250 10.02 19.40 3.91
N ASP A 251 10.39 20.24 2.94
CA ASP A 251 9.81 21.58 2.77
C ASP A 251 8.35 21.54 2.32
N ARG A 252 7.87 20.37 1.87
CA ARG A 252 6.49 20.14 1.45
C ARG A 252 5.52 19.94 2.63
N LEU A 253 6.04 19.68 3.83
CA LEU A 253 5.23 19.43 5.01
C LEU A 253 5.11 20.71 5.85
N ALA A 254 3.90 21.15 6.20
CA ALA A 254 3.72 22.34 7.02
C ALA A 254 4.02 22.06 8.50
N GLU A 255 4.17 23.11 9.30
CA GLU A 255 4.18 22.98 10.76
C GLU A 255 2.81 22.52 11.26
N GLY A 256 2.79 21.59 12.22
CA GLY A 256 1.57 20.91 12.64
C GLY A 256 1.32 19.61 11.90
N ASP A 257 1.91 19.41 10.72
CA ASP A 257 1.56 18.27 9.87
C ASP A 257 2.46 17.05 10.13
N LEU A 258 1.90 15.86 9.90
CA LEU A 258 2.68 14.63 9.76
C LEU A 258 2.50 13.95 8.40
N LYS A 259 3.52 13.16 8.03
CA LYS A 259 3.42 12.16 6.94
C LYS A 259 2.37 11.10 7.29
N PRO A 260 1.90 10.28 6.33
CA PRO A 260 0.99 9.18 6.63
C PRO A 260 1.47 8.34 7.83
N PRO A 261 0.68 8.24 8.91
CA PRO A 261 1.09 7.55 10.13
C PRO A 261 1.17 6.05 9.90
N ALA A 262 2.08 5.40 10.62
CA ALA A 262 2.13 3.95 10.70
C ALA A 262 1.54 3.48 12.03
N ILE A 263 0.65 2.49 11.96
CA ILE A 263 0.12 1.80 13.13
C ILE A 263 0.40 0.31 13.01
N THR A 264 0.69 -0.34 14.13
CA THR A 264 0.70 -1.79 14.28
C THR A 264 -0.30 -2.19 15.36
N VAL A 265 -1.32 -2.94 14.96
CA VAL A 265 -2.37 -3.47 15.81
C VAL A 265 -1.98 -4.90 16.22
N VAL A 266 -1.98 -5.16 17.52
CA VAL A 266 -1.65 -6.46 18.10
C VAL A 266 -2.80 -6.92 18.96
N GLY A 267 -3.20 -8.19 18.85
CA GLY A 267 -4.26 -8.75 19.67
C GLY A 267 -4.79 -10.08 19.17
N GLN A 268 -5.93 -10.49 19.71
CA GLN A 268 -6.67 -11.66 19.23
C GLN A 268 -7.80 -11.19 18.34
N VAL A 269 -7.85 -11.71 17.11
CA VAL A 269 -8.94 -11.40 16.19
C VAL A 269 -10.22 -12.08 16.67
N GLY A 270 -11.35 -11.40 16.46
CA GLY A 270 -12.65 -12.03 16.61
C GLY A 270 -12.98 -12.82 15.34
N THR A 271 -14.26 -13.05 15.07
CA THR A 271 -14.62 -13.73 13.82
C THR A 271 -14.70 -12.72 12.67
N PRO A 272 -13.86 -12.86 11.63
CA PRO A 272 -13.82 -11.91 10.52
C PRO A 272 -15.04 -12.01 9.61
N LEU A 273 -15.27 -10.95 8.84
CA LEU A 273 -16.11 -10.98 7.65
C LEU A 273 -15.18 -11.15 6.44
N ILE A 274 -15.21 -12.34 5.83
CA ILE A 274 -14.33 -12.71 4.72
C ILE A 274 -15.09 -12.49 3.41
N ARG A 275 -14.56 -11.62 2.55
CA ARG A 275 -14.94 -11.49 1.14
C ARG A 275 -13.79 -11.98 0.25
N PRO A 276 -14.03 -12.27 -1.04
CA PRO A 276 -12.97 -12.75 -1.92
C PRO A 276 -11.82 -11.75 -2.14
N ASP A 277 -12.11 -10.45 -2.00
CA ASP A 277 -11.19 -9.34 -2.23
C ASP A 277 -10.59 -8.75 -0.94
N ILE A 278 -11.38 -8.73 0.13
CA ILE A 278 -11.03 -8.10 1.40
C ILE A 278 -11.59 -8.86 2.60
N THR A 279 -10.85 -8.86 3.69
CA THR A 279 -11.29 -9.36 4.99
C THR A 279 -11.41 -8.18 5.96
N LEU A 280 -12.56 -8.10 6.62
CA LEU A 280 -12.82 -7.09 7.63
C LEU A 280 -12.72 -7.73 9.00
N VAL A 281 -11.95 -7.11 9.88
CA VAL A 281 -11.80 -7.53 11.28
C VAL A 281 -12.15 -6.35 12.16
N ARG A 282 -13.11 -6.54 13.08
CA ARG A 282 -13.41 -5.55 14.11
C ARG A 282 -12.71 -5.96 15.40
N MET A 283 -11.99 -5.03 16.02
CA MET A 283 -11.35 -5.24 17.31
C MET A 283 -11.76 -4.13 18.27
N ILE A 284 -11.79 -4.42 19.57
CA ILE A 284 -11.95 -3.44 20.64
C ILE A 284 -10.67 -3.49 21.46
N TYR A 285 -10.14 -2.32 21.84
CA TYR A 285 -9.02 -2.31 22.77
C TYR A 285 -9.46 -2.88 24.12
N ALA A 286 -8.88 -4.02 24.49
CA ALA A 286 -9.20 -4.76 25.72
C ALA A 286 -7.92 -5.11 26.52
N GLY A 287 -6.77 -4.58 26.09
CA GLY A 287 -5.51 -4.76 26.80
C GLY A 287 -5.43 -3.90 28.07
N PRO A 288 -4.52 -4.25 29.00
CA PRO A 288 -4.15 -3.33 30.06
C PRO A 288 -3.58 -2.07 29.42
N LEU A 289 -4.04 -0.92 29.88
CA LEU A 289 -3.51 0.35 29.42
C LEU A 289 -1.98 0.37 29.62
N PRO A 290 -1.19 0.85 28.65
CA PRO A 290 0.26 0.73 28.66
C PRO A 290 0.86 1.38 29.91
N ALA A 291 1.82 0.69 30.54
CA ALA A 291 2.64 1.28 31.59
C ALA A 291 3.40 2.47 30.99
N LEU A 292 3.15 3.66 31.53
CA LEU A 292 3.75 4.88 31.02
C LEU A 292 5.13 5.12 31.68
N PRO A 293 6.12 5.65 30.94
CA PRO A 293 7.36 6.14 31.53
C PRO A 293 7.10 7.11 32.70
N LYS A 294 7.93 7.02 33.75
CA LYS A 294 7.80 7.87 34.94
C LYS A 294 7.70 9.35 34.55
N GLY A 295 6.63 10.02 34.95
CA GLY A 295 6.39 11.45 34.67
C GLY A 295 5.47 11.73 33.48
N LEU A 296 4.99 10.70 32.78
CA LEU A 296 3.83 10.83 31.91
C LEU A 296 2.54 10.56 32.70
N GLU A 297 1.55 11.40 32.45
CA GLU A 297 0.20 11.24 32.97
C GLU A 297 -0.74 10.77 31.87
N ARG A 298 -1.72 9.95 32.23
CA ARG A 298 -2.75 9.48 31.31
C ARG A 298 -3.98 10.38 31.45
N PRO A 299 -4.60 10.83 30.35
CA PRO A 299 -5.91 11.47 30.41
C PRO A 299 -6.98 10.47 30.83
N ASP A 300 -7.97 10.94 31.59
CA ASP A 300 -9.14 10.21 32.05
C ASP A 300 -10.38 10.97 31.52
N PRO A 301 -11.32 10.34 30.80
CA PRO A 301 -11.43 8.91 30.49
C PRO A 301 -10.69 8.46 29.22
N VAL A 302 -10.06 7.28 29.30
CA VAL A 302 -9.67 6.54 28.08
C VAL A 302 -10.87 5.77 27.56
N SER A 303 -11.40 6.17 26.40
CA SER A 303 -12.47 5.43 25.73
C SER A 303 -11.91 4.36 24.78
N VAL A 304 -12.43 3.14 24.90
CA VAL A 304 -12.11 2.04 23.98
C VAL A 304 -13.03 2.09 22.76
N ARG A 305 -12.64 2.84 21.73
CA ARG A 305 -13.34 2.80 20.44
C ARG A 305 -13.05 1.49 19.70
N PRO A 306 -14.00 1.01 18.87
CA PRO A 306 -13.70 -0.07 17.95
C PRO A 306 -12.63 0.36 16.96
N ILE A 307 -11.90 -0.64 16.48
CA ILE A 307 -10.85 -0.53 15.48
C ILE A 307 -11.26 -1.44 14.33
N GLY A 308 -11.48 -0.85 13.16
CA GLY A 308 -11.84 -1.56 11.95
C GLY A 308 -10.62 -1.83 11.10
N LEU A 309 -10.27 -3.09 10.88
CA LEU A 309 -9.14 -3.48 10.04
C LEU A 309 -9.65 -3.89 8.66
N TYR A 310 -9.14 -3.23 7.64
CA TYR A 310 -9.29 -3.61 6.24
C TYR A 310 -8.04 -4.39 5.82
N ILE A 311 -8.19 -5.69 5.56
CA ILE A 311 -7.07 -6.59 5.25
C ILE A 311 -7.29 -7.20 3.86
N THR A 312 -6.36 -7.04 2.93
CA THR A 312 -6.48 -7.69 1.61
C THR A 312 -6.55 -9.21 1.74
N ALA A 313 -7.31 -9.89 0.88
CA ALA A 313 -7.41 -11.35 0.90
C ALA A 313 -6.03 -12.05 0.83
N LYS A 314 -5.09 -11.45 0.08
CA LYS A 314 -3.70 -11.92 -0.01
C LYS A 314 -2.97 -11.85 1.33
N ALA A 315 -3.08 -10.73 2.06
CA ALA A 315 -2.44 -10.57 3.37
C ALA A 315 -3.11 -11.47 4.42
N TRP A 316 -4.44 -11.64 4.35
CA TRP A 316 -5.18 -12.47 5.28
C TRP A 316 -4.86 -13.96 5.17
N ARG A 317 -4.59 -14.48 3.96
CA ARG A 317 -4.40 -15.93 3.72
C ARG A 317 -3.40 -16.59 4.67
N LYS A 318 -2.25 -15.96 4.92
CA LYS A 318 -1.23 -16.50 5.83
C LYS A 318 -1.69 -16.49 7.29
N VAL A 319 -2.38 -15.43 7.69
CA VAL A 319 -2.97 -15.30 9.03
C VAL A 319 -4.06 -16.33 9.25
N ALA A 320 -4.95 -16.51 8.27
CA ALA A 320 -6.04 -17.47 8.33
C ALA A 320 -5.54 -18.90 8.54
N ALA A 321 -4.48 -19.30 7.83
CA ALA A 321 -3.86 -20.61 8.01
C ALA A 321 -3.31 -20.79 9.44
N ALA A 322 -2.54 -19.81 9.92
CA ALA A 322 -1.98 -19.86 11.27
C ALA A 322 -3.06 -19.91 12.37
N LEU A 323 -4.15 -19.16 12.20
CA LEU A 323 -5.27 -19.15 13.15
C LEU A 323 -6.17 -20.38 13.05
N ALA A 324 -6.16 -21.10 11.92
CA ALA A 324 -6.82 -22.40 11.82
C ALA A 324 -6.06 -23.46 12.63
N ASP A 325 -4.72 -23.38 12.65
CA ASP A 325 -3.86 -24.27 13.43
C ASP A 325 -3.89 -23.92 14.93
N ASP A 326 -3.81 -22.63 15.27
CA ASP A 326 -3.90 -22.11 16.65
C ASP A 326 -4.84 -20.88 16.71
N PRO A 327 -6.13 -21.09 17.05
CA PRO A 327 -7.10 -20.00 17.18
C PRO A 327 -6.75 -18.96 18.26
N ALA A 328 -5.84 -19.27 19.19
CA ALA A 328 -5.42 -18.35 20.25
C ALA A 328 -4.18 -17.52 19.86
N ASP A 329 -3.57 -17.76 18.70
CA ASP A 329 -2.37 -17.05 18.27
C ASP A 329 -2.61 -15.54 18.15
N THR A 330 -1.56 -14.77 18.42
CA THR A 330 -1.62 -13.30 18.42
C THR A 330 -1.48 -12.78 17.00
N PHE A 331 -2.51 -12.10 16.51
CA PHE A 331 -2.47 -11.33 15.28
C PHE A 331 -1.59 -10.08 15.43
N ILE A 332 -0.84 -9.78 14.37
CA ILE A 332 -0.01 -8.59 14.22
C ILE A 332 -0.27 -8.03 12.82
N GLY A 333 -0.90 -6.86 12.75
CA GLY A 333 -1.19 -6.17 11.50
C GLY A 333 -0.61 -4.76 11.49
N SER A 334 0.15 -4.41 10.45
CA SER A 334 0.68 -3.06 10.26
C SER A 334 0.02 -2.38 9.07
N GLY A 335 -0.22 -1.08 9.19
CA GLY A 335 -0.98 -0.32 8.21
C GLY A 335 -0.98 1.18 8.47
N THR A 336 -1.86 1.87 7.75
CA THR A 336 -2.11 3.31 7.92
C THR A 336 -3.48 3.53 8.54
N PRO A 337 -3.58 4.21 9.70
CA PRO A 337 -4.84 4.53 10.34
C PRO A 337 -5.48 5.78 9.73
N TYR A 338 -6.81 5.86 9.83
CA TYR A 338 -7.62 7.05 9.55
C TYR A 338 -8.90 7.01 10.38
N TYR A 339 -9.57 8.15 10.53
CA TYR A 339 -10.77 8.25 11.35
C TYR A 339 -12.06 8.18 10.52
N ASP A 340 -12.87 7.16 10.75
CA ASP A 340 -14.18 7.07 10.14
C ASP A 340 -15.23 7.77 11.03
N ALA A 341 -15.43 9.06 10.79
CA ALA A 341 -16.33 9.90 11.58
C ALA A 341 -17.79 9.38 11.56
N ALA A 342 -18.27 8.89 10.42
CA ALA A 342 -19.63 8.36 10.30
C ALA A 342 -19.85 7.08 11.14
N LEU A 343 -18.77 6.36 11.46
CA LEU A 343 -18.80 5.16 12.31
C LEU A 343 -18.23 5.40 13.72
N GLY A 344 -17.69 6.58 14.01
CA GLY A 344 -16.98 6.87 15.25
C GLY A 344 -15.86 5.87 15.55
N MET A 345 -15.13 5.44 14.52
CA MET A 345 -14.23 4.30 14.55
C MET A 345 -12.86 4.64 13.95
N VAL A 346 -11.78 4.14 14.55
CA VAL A 346 -10.45 4.18 13.90
C VAL A 346 -10.39 3.06 12.88
N ALA A 347 -10.30 3.40 11.61
CA ALA A 347 -10.10 2.45 10.53
C ALA A 347 -8.61 2.31 10.21
N VAL A 348 -8.17 1.09 9.90
CA VAL A 348 -6.78 0.80 9.54
C VAL A 348 -6.74 0.04 8.24
N ASN A 349 -6.03 0.59 7.25
CA ASN A 349 -5.69 -0.14 6.04
C ASN A 349 -4.43 -0.97 6.27
N ILE A 350 -4.60 -2.28 6.41
CA ILE A 350 -3.50 -3.20 6.72
C ILE A 350 -2.74 -3.55 5.44
N THR A 351 -1.46 -3.17 5.43
CA THR A 351 -0.53 -3.44 4.33
C THR A 351 0.25 -4.74 4.55
N THR A 352 0.52 -5.09 5.81
CA THR A 352 1.14 -6.35 6.20
C THR A 352 0.41 -6.99 7.37
N ALA A 353 0.22 -8.29 7.30
CA ALA A 353 -0.46 -9.06 8.34
C ALA A 353 0.28 -10.37 8.58
N THR A 354 0.44 -10.72 9.85
CA THR A 354 1.10 -11.94 10.31
C THR A 354 0.54 -12.35 11.66
N THR A 355 1.01 -13.48 12.18
CA THR A 355 0.79 -13.88 13.57
C THR A 355 2.12 -14.08 14.28
N ARG A 356 2.09 -14.20 15.61
CA ARG A 356 3.30 -14.40 16.41
C ARG A 356 3.98 -15.73 16.10
N ALA A 357 3.22 -16.81 15.84
CA ALA A 357 3.82 -18.08 15.42
C ALA A 357 4.53 -17.96 14.07
N VAL A 358 3.91 -17.29 13.09
CA VAL A 358 4.49 -17.08 11.76
C VAL A 358 5.77 -16.24 11.83
N GLU A 359 5.80 -15.16 12.62
CA GLU A 359 7.03 -14.37 12.80
C GLU A 359 8.16 -15.18 13.47
N ARG A 360 7.82 -16.01 14.47
CA ARG A 360 8.80 -16.85 15.16
C ARG A 360 9.42 -17.87 14.21
N ALA A 361 8.60 -18.55 13.41
CA ALA A 361 9.07 -19.50 12.42
C ALA A 361 10.00 -18.83 11.40
N GLN A 362 9.61 -17.66 10.87
CA GLN A 362 10.43 -16.90 9.92
C GLN A 362 11.79 -16.52 10.50
N ARG A 363 11.82 -15.98 11.73
CA ARG A 363 13.09 -15.60 12.40
C ARG A 363 14.00 -16.80 12.63
N GLN A 364 13.46 -17.96 13.00
CA GLN A 364 14.23 -19.19 13.17
C GLN A 364 14.84 -19.66 11.85
N SER A 365 14.07 -19.64 10.75
CA SER A 365 14.60 -19.98 9.42
C SER A 365 15.62 -18.98 8.89
N SER A 366 15.48 -17.68 9.19
CA SER A 366 16.49 -16.66 8.82
C SER A 366 17.76 -16.76 9.66
N ALA A 367 17.67 -17.18 10.92
CA ALA A 367 18.84 -17.40 11.78
C ALA A 367 19.58 -18.71 11.49
N ALA A 368 18.92 -19.67 10.82
CA ALA A 368 19.48 -20.95 10.41
C ALA A 368 20.03 -20.96 8.96
N ALA A 369 19.88 -19.86 8.22
CA ALA A 369 20.49 -19.71 6.89
C ALA A 369 21.98 -19.33 7.05
N PRO A 370 22.91 -20.07 6.40
CA PRO A 370 24.35 -19.87 6.56
C PRO A 370 24.88 -18.53 6.01
#